data_AF-A0A392SJG3-F1
#
_entry.id   AF-A0A392SJG3-F1
#
_cell.length_a   1.000
_cell.length_b   1.000
_cell.length_c   1.000
_cell.angle_alpha   90.00
_cell.angle_beta   90.00
_cell.angle_gamma   90.00
#
_symmetry.space_group_name_H-M   'P 1'
#
loop_
_entity.id
_entity.type
_entity.pdbx_description
1 polymer ?
#
loop_
_entity_poly.entity_id
_entity_poly.type
_entity_poly.pdbx_seq_one_letter_code
_entity_poly.pdbx_strand_id
1 'polypeptide(L)'
;AIKHLKRLLRYDVDDLLDQVNNFTVFAEDLRASSWRLTNKELRFMEDVMQFQGELVSNAPFIEAVKDAHSCHHEMVSAVFEQIMSLKESMRVHEELLNLAFAE
;
A
#
# COMPACT_ATOMS: atom_id res chain seq x y z
N ALA A 1 -3.44 19.10 -19.96
CA ALA A 1 -4.37 18.00 -19.60
C ALA A 1 -3.84 16.62 -19.99
N ILE A 2 -3.93 16.17 -21.25
CA ILE A 2 -3.64 14.77 -21.65
C ILE A 2 -2.22 14.28 -21.30
N LYS A 3 -1.19 15.10 -21.45
CA LYS A 3 0.19 14.71 -21.06
C LYS A 3 0.32 14.47 -19.55
N HIS A 4 -0.44 15.19 -18.73
CA HIS A 4 -0.41 15.04 -17.27
C HIS A 4 -1.12 13.76 -16.85
N LEU A 5 -2.32 13.51 -17.41
CA LEU A 5 -3.02 12.24 -17.22
C LEU A 5 -2.18 11.04 -17.66
N LYS A 6 -1.51 11.11 -18.83
CA LYS A 6 -0.61 10.05 -19.28
C LYS A 6 0.59 9.81 -18.35
N ARG A 7 1.02 10.82 -17.59
CA ARG A 7 2.05 10.61 -16.56
C ARG A 7 1.44 9.95 -15.33
N LEU A 8 0.28 10.45 -14.88
CA LEU A 8 -0.43 9.88 -13.73
C LEU A 8 -0.80 8.40 -13.93
N LEU A 9 -1.23 8.02 -15.14
CA LEU A 9 -1.58 6.63 -15.48
C LEU A 9 -0.38 5.76 -15.88
N ARG A 10 0.84 6.31 -15.89
CA ARG A 10 2.07 5.54 -16.12
C ARG A 10 2.73 5.09 -14.82
N TYR A 11 2.28 5.63 -13.70
CA TYR A 11 2.69 5.19 -12.38
C TYR A 11 2.16 3.79 -12.09
N ASP A 12 2.86 3.07 -11.21
CA ASP A 12 2.32 1.84 -10.66
C ASP A 12 1.02 2.13 -9.87
N VAL A 13 0.21 1.11 -9.65
CA VAL A 13 -1.02 1.20 -8.87
C VAL A 13 -0.74 1.77 -7.47
N ASP A 14 0.38 1.41 -6.87
CA ASP A 14 0.80 1.92 -5.56
C ASP A 14 1.09 3.43 -5.59
N ASP A 15 1.90 3.87 -6.56
CA ASP A 15 2.21 5.29 -6.78
C ASP A 15 0.95 6.12 -7.11
N LEU A 16 -0.06 5.51 -7.73
CA LEU A 16 -1.34 6.14 -8.04
C LEU A 16 -2.23 6.26 -6.79
N LEU A 17 -2.21 5.27 -5.90
CA LEU A 17 -2.90 5.34 -4.60
C LEU A 17 -2.32 6.47 -3.73
N ASP A 18 -1.00 6.64 -3.73
CA ASP A 18 -0.35 7.75 -2.99
C ASP A 18 -0.69 9.13 -3.57
N GLN A 19 -1.11 9.17 -4.83
CA GLN A 19 -1.42 10.41 -5.57
C GLN A 19 -2.92 10.62 -5.80
N VAL A 20 -3.80 9.93 -5.07
CA VAL A 20 -5.27 10.06 -5.17
C VAL A 20 -5.73 11.52 -5.15
N ASN A 21 -5.13 12.35 -4.28
CA ASN A 21 -5.48 13.77 -4.18
C ASN A 21 -5.08 14.55 -5.45
N ASN A 22 -3.87 14.33 -5.97
CA ASN A 22 -3.41 14.96 -7.21
C ASN A 22 -4.26 14.54 -8.41
N PHE A 23 -4.64 13.25 -8.47
CA PHE A 23 -5.52 12.73 -9.50
C PHE A 23 -6.94 13.31 -9.40
N THR A 24 -7.46 13.48 -8.17
CA THR A 24 -8.77 14.10 -7.92
C THR A 24 -8.81 15.55 -8.40
N VAL A 25 -7.81 16.37 -8.03
CA VAL A 25 -7.71 17.76 -8.50
C VAL A 25 -7.68 17.82 -10.04
N PHE A 26 -6.92 16.92 -10.68
CA PHE A 26 -6.89 16.84 -12.13
C PHE A 26 -8.27 16.52 -12.74
N ALA A 27 -8.99 15.55 -12.17
CA ALA A 27 -10.30 15.13 -12.67
C ALA A 27 -11.32 16.27 -12.55
N GLU A 28 -11.28 17.02 -11.44
CA GLU A 28 -12.11 18.20 -11.22
C GLU A 28 -11.79 19.33 -12.22
N ASP A 29 -10.51 19.62 -12.46
CA ASP A 29 -10.07 20.61 -13.46
C ASP A 29 -10.53 20.23 -14.88
N LEU A 30 -10.45 18.93 -15.21
CA LEU A 30 -10.92 18.41 -16.49
C LEU A 30 -12.44 18.60 -16.62
N ARG A 31 -13.20 18.29 -15.57
CA ARG A 31 -14.65 18.47 -15.51
C ARG A 31 -15.06 19.94 -15.63
N ALA A 32 -14.34 20.85 -14.98
CA ALA A 32 -14.57 22.29 -15.09
C ALA A 32 -14.35 22.81 -16.53
N SER A 33 -13.53 22.11 -17.31
CA SER A 33 -13.24 22.42 -18.72
C SER A 33 -14.17 21.71 -19.72
N SER A 34 -15.23 21.03 -19.25
CA SER A 34 -16.13 20.19 -20.07
C SER A 34 -16.77 20.91 -21.25
N TRP A 35 -17.07 22.21 -21.12
CA TRP A 35 -17.67 23.02 -22.19
C TRP A 35 -16.79 23.18 -23.44
N ARG A 36 -15.48 22.88 -23.35
CA ARG A 36 -14.51 22.93 -24.46
C ARG A 36 -14.31 21.58 -25.13
N LEU A 37 -14.90 20.52 -24.59
CA LEU A 37 -14.65 19.15 -25.01
C LEU A 37 -15.58 18.74 -26.15
N THR A 38 -15.04 17.97 -27.08
CA THR A 38 -15.83 17.24 -28.08
C THR A 38 -16.59 16.08 -27.43
N ASN A 39 -17.59 15.52 -28.11
CA ASN A 39 -18.33 14.34 -27.62
C ASN A 39 -17.45 13.11 -27.34
N LYS A 40 -16.31 12.96 -28.02
CA LYS A 40 -15.37 11.88 -27.74
C LYS A 40 -14.58 12.14 -26.45
N GLU A 41 -14.15 13.39 -26.26
CA GLU A 41 -13.43 13.81 -25.07
C GLU A 41 -14.33 13.85 -23.83
N LEU A 42 -15.62 14.16 -23.97
CA LEU A 42 -16.61 14.08 -22.90
C LEU A 42 -16.77 12.65 -22.38
N ARG A 43 -16.92 11.67 -23.27
CA ARG A 43 -16.97 10.24 -22.87
C ARG A 43 -15.71 9.81 -22.13
N PHE A 44 -14.56 10.21 -22.64
CA PHE A 44 -13.30 9.94 -21.96
C PHE A 44 -13.22 10.59 -20.57
N MET A 45 -13.73 11.83 -20.41
CA MET A 45 -13.82 12.49 -19.12
C MET A 45 -14.77 11.74 -18.16
N GLU A 46 -15.89 11.21 -18.64
CA GLU A 46 -16.79 10.36 -17.85
C GLU A 46 -16.07 9.12 -17.32
N ASP A 47 -15.30 8.43 -18.18
CA ASP A 47 -14.48 7.28 -17.77
C ASP A 47 -13.44 7.68 -16.70
N VAL A 48 -12.76 8.81 -16.87
CA VAL A 48 -11.80 9.34 -15.89
C VAL A 48 -12.47 9.66 -14.56
N MET A 49 -13.69 10.19 -14.59
CA MET A 49 -14.43 10.53 -13.38
C MET A 49 -14.93 9.31 -12.64
N GLN A 50 -15.40 8.29 -13.37
CA GLN A 50 -15.76 7.01 -12.78
C GLN A 50 -14.55 6.39 -12.09
N PHE A 51 -13.42 6.32 -12.79
CA PHE A 51 -12.18 5.77 -12.23
C PHE A 51 -11.70 6.54 -10.99
N GLN A 52 -11.78 7.88 -11.01
CA GLN A 52 -11.46 8.69 -9.84
C GLN A 52 -12.34 8.37 -8.64
N GLY A 53 -13.66 8.19 -8.85
CA GLY A 53 -14.59 7.83 -7.78
C GLY A 53 -14.28 6.45 -7.19
N GLU A 54 -14.00 5.46 -8.04
CA GLU A 54 -13.58 4.12 -7.60
C GLU A 54 -12.26 4.18 -6.82
N LEU A 55 -11.29 4.95 -7.30
CA LEU A 55 -9.99 5.09 -6.64
C LEU A 55 -10.13 5.74 -5.25
N VAL A 56 -10.86 6.85 -5.14
CA VAL A 56 -11.13 7.52 -3.85
C VAL A 56 -11.87 6.61 -2.88
N SER A 57 -12.84 5.82 -3.37
CA SER A 57 -13.59 4.91 -2.51
C SER A 57 -12.75 3.75 -1.98
N ASN A 58 -11.81 3.24 -2.77
CA ASN A 58 -11.05 2.03 -2.44
C ASN A 58 -9.71 2.32 -1.76
N ALA A 59 -9.11 3.50 -1.98
CA ALA A 59 -7.79 3.81 -1.43
C ALA A 59 -7.69 3.66 0.10
N PRO A 60 -8.65 4.17 0.92
CA PRO A 60 -8.57 4.02 2.37
C PRO A 60 -8.62 2.56 2.83
N PHE A 61 -9.42 1.73 2.16
CA PHE A 61 -9.49 0.30 2.46
C PHE A 61 -8.19 -0.43 2.12
N ILE A 62 -7.61 -0.13 0.94
CA ILE A 62 -6.35 -0.73 0.50
C ILE A 62 -5.21 -0.33 1.46
N GLU A 63 -5.15 0.94 1.87
CA GLU A 63 -4.18 1.44 2.84
C GLU A 63 -4.33 0.72 4.19
N ALA A 64 -5.55 0.62 4.73
CA ALA A 64 -5.80 -0.09 5.99
C ALA A 64 -5.39 -1.58 5.93
N VAL A 65 -5.60 -2.25 4.79
CA VAL A 65 -5.17 -3.65 4.60
C VAL A 65 -3.64 -3.75 4.54
N LYS A 66 -2.96 -2.83 3.85
CA LYS A 66 -1.50 -2.78 3.79
C LYS A 66 -0.90 -2.56 5.19
N ASP A 67 -1.45 -1.62 5.94
CA ASP A 67 -1.02 -1.32 7.31
C ASP A 67 -1.20 -2.53 8.23
N ALA A 68 -2.35 -3.18 8.18
CA ALA A 68 -2.63 -4.39 8.95
C ALA A 68 -1.65 -5.52 8.60
N HIS A 69 -1.34 -5.68 7.31
CA HIS A 69 -0.36 -6.67 6.85
C HIS A 69 1.06 -6.35 7.36
N SER A 70 1.49 -5.07 7.29
CA SER A 70 2.78 -4.63 7.82
C SER A 70 2.88 -4.89 9.33
N CYS A 71 1.85 -4.48 10.08
CA CYS A 71 1.77 -4.70 11.52
C CYS A 71 1.85 -6.20 11.88
N HIS A 72 1.08 -7.04 11.19
CA HIS A 72 1.13 -8.48 11.39
C HIS A 72 2.53 -9.06 11.10
N HIS A 73 3.18 -8.62 10.03
CA HIS A 73 4.53 -9.06 9.69
C HIS A 73 5.56 -8.68 10.76
N GLU A 74 5.50 -7.46 11.27
CA GLU A 74 6.36 -6.99 12.37
C GLU A 74 6.14 -7.82 13.65
N MET A 75 4.89 -8.05 14.03
CA MET A 75 4.55 -8.85 15.20
C MET A 75 5.06 -10.30 15.08
N VAL A 76 4.81 -10.95 13.94
CA VAL A 76 5.26 -12.32 13.69
C VAL A 76 6.79 -12.40 13.75
N SER A 77 7.48 -11.43 13.13
CA SER A 77 8.95 -11.38 13.15
C SER A 77 9.48 -11.22 14.57
N ALA A 78 8.90 -10.33 15.38
CA ALA A 78 9.30 -10.12 16.76
C ALA A 78 9.09 -11.37 17.64
N VAL A 79 7.95 -12.05 17.49
CA VAL A 79 7.67 -13.31 18.21
C VAL A 79 8.65 -14.40 17.78
N PHE A 80 8.96 -14.48 16.49
CA PHE A 80 9.92 -15.45 15.98
C PHE A 80 11.31 -15.25 16.59
N GLU A 81 11.82 -14.01 16.64
CA GLU A 81 13.10 -13.70 17.27
C GLU A 81 13.12 -14.06 18.77
N GLN A 82 12.03 -13.79 19.50
CA GLN A 82 11.92 -14.18 20.91
C GLN A 82 11.98 -15.71 21.09
N ILE A 83 11.28 -16.46 20.25
CA ILE A 83 11.31 -17.94 20.28
C ILE A 83 12.71 -18.45 20.01
N MET A 84 13.41 -17.89 19.02
CA MET A 84 14.78 -18.29 18.69
C MET A 84 15.76 -17.97 19.82
N SER A 85 15.64 -16.80 20.45
CA SER A 85 16.43 -16.43 21.62
C SER A 85 16.19 -17.36 22.80
N LEU A 86 14.93 -17.70 23.10
CA LEU A 86 14.58 -18.64 24.16
C LEU A 86 15.15 -20.03 23.89
N LYS A 87 15.01 -20.53 22.66
CA LYS A 87 15.54 -21.84 22.27
C LYS A 87 17.05 -21.91 22.45
N GLU A 88 17.77 -20.85 22.08
CA GLU A 88 19.21 -20.75 22.28
C GLU A 88 19.57 -20.74 23.77
N SER A 89 18.84 -19.97 24.59
CA SER A 89 19.04 -19.97 26.04
C SER A 89 18.82 -21.35 26.66
N MET A 90 17.80 -22.09 26.20
CA MET A 90 17.53 -23.45 26.66
C MET A 90 18.68 -24.41 26.29
N ARG A 91 19.21 -24.31 25.06
CA ARG A 91 20.37 -25.11 24.63
C ARG A 91 21.59 -24.85 25.51
N VAL A 92 21.91 -23.58 25.77
CA VAL A 92 23.03 -23.21 26.65
C VAL A 92 22.82 -23.76 28.06
N HIS A 93 21.60 -23.69 28.60
CA HIS A 93 21.30 -24.23 29.93
C HIS A 93 21.48 -25.76 29.99
N GLU A 94 21.06 -26.48 28.94
CA GLU A 94 21.27 -27.91 28.80
C GLU A 94 22.77 -28.27 28.76
N GLU A 95 23.57 -27.54 28.00
CA GLU A 95 25.03 -27.71 27.94
C GLU A 95 25.69 -27.50 29.32
N LEU A 96 25.28 -26.46 30.06
CA LEU A 96 25.79 -26.20 31.41
C LEU A 96 25.42 -27.31 32.41
N LEU A 97 24.20 -27.82 32.35
CA LEU A 97 23.77 -28.95 33.18
C LEU A 97 24.60 -30.20 32.88
N ASN A 98 24.80 -30.52 31.60
CA ASN A 98 25.61 -31.65 31.18
C ASN A 98 27.06 -31.56 31.69
N LEU A 99 27.65 -30.36 31.68
CA LEU A 99 28.99 -30.14 32.24
C LEU A 99 29.02 -30.36 33.76
N ALA A 100 28.03 -29.83 34.49
CA ALA A 100 27.98 -29.94 35.95
C ALA A 100 27.78 -31.39 36.47
N PHE A 101 27.17 -32.27 35.66
CA PHE A 101 26.96 -33.68 36.01
C PHE A 101 27.98 -34.65 35.38
N ALA A 102 28.84 -34.16 34.48
CA ALA A 102 29.95 -34.94 33.90
C ALA A 102 31.24 -34.86 34.74
N GLU A 103 31.26 -34.03 35.78
CA GLU A 103 32.30 -33.90 36.80
C GLU A 103 32.06 -34.87 37.96
#